data_AF-A0A2R5F7Q5-F1
#
_entry.id   AF-A0A2R5F7Q5-F1
#
_cell.length_a   1.000
_cell.length_b   1.000
_cell.length_c   1.000
_cell.angle_alpha   90.00
_cell.angle_beta   90.00
_cell.angle_gamma   90.00
#
_symmetry.space_group_name_H-M   'P 1'
#
loop_
_entity.id
_entity.type
_entity.pdbx_description
1 polymer ?
#
loop_
_entity_poly.entity_id
_entity_poly.type
_entity_poly.pdbx_seq_one_letter_code
_entity_poly.pdbx_strand_id
1 'polypeptide(L)'
;MAKRNANQLEAQLISLAGTFIYLKKIRAVLDRKPLIPRHMEGVMASVKQELGTLDTSFDGVEEATRVVSENLLLDWLHGLGMSIGGSLTCRVGGVGIEVSGRIESLSLFPELMEGNWRAVEVLLVPASVMQWGESTNLDKIEKASSDTKRLFQSRAHVVNGRAETAVAVRVPIQELQRERLSRRTESIQIS
;
A
#
# COMPACT_ATOMS: atom_id res chain seq x y z
N MET A 1 2.46 28.80 2.81
CA MET A 1 1.73 27.98 3.81
C MET A 1 1.46 26.55 3.32
N ALA A 2 1.10 26.32 2.04
CA ALA A 2 0.84 24.99 1.48
C ALA A 2 1.92 23.92 1.75
N LYS A 3 3.22 24.24 1.58
CA LYS A 3 4.33 23.29 1.84
C LYS A 3 4.44 22.80 3.29
N ARG A 4 4.02 23.60 4.27
CA ARG A 4 4.12 23.22 5.70
C ARG A 4 3.05 22.19 6.07
N ASN A 5 1.87 22.29 5.46
CA ASN A 5 0.77 21.35 5.65
C ASN A 5 1.07 20.00 4.95
N ALA A 6 1.66 20.03 3.74
CA ALA A 6 2.08 18.82 3.04
C ALA A 6 3.10 18.00 3.85
N ASN A 7 4.12 18.64 4.41
CA ASN A 7 5.13 17.95 5.23
C ASN A 7 4.55 17.34 6.52
N GLN A 8 3.54 17.97 7.12
CA GLN A 8 2.85 17.43 8.30
C GLN A 8 2.00 16.21 7.95
N LEU A 9 1.28 16.27 6.83
CA LEU A 9 0.48 15.17 6.32
C LEU A 9 1.34 13.95 5.98
N GLU A 10 2.46 14.15 5.29
CA GLU A 10 3.42 13.07 5.02
C GLU A 10 3.96 12.45 6.30
N ALA A 11 4.33 13.27 7.30
CA ALA A 11 4.80 12.77 8.59
C ALA A 11 3.75 11.93 9.33
N GLN A 12 2.47 12.33 9.27
CA GLN A 12 1.36 11.59 9.85
C GLN A 12 1.13 10.24 9.13
N LEU A 13 1.09 10.24 7.80
CA LEU A 13 0.95 9.01 6.99
C LEU A 13 2.12 8.05 7.20
N ILE A 14 3.34 8.59 7.27
CA ILE A 14 4.53 7.83 7.67
C ILE A 14 4.25 7.23 9.03
N SER A 15 3.96 8.01 10.07
CA SER A 15 3.75 7.48 11.43
C SER A 15 2.70 6.37 11.46
N LEU A 16 1.57 6.55 10.78
CA LEU A 16 0.50 5.54 10.70
C LEU A 16 0.94 4.26 10.01
N ALA A 17 1.66 4.36 8.89
CA ALA A 17 2.25 3.18 8.24
C ALA A 17 3.23 2.46 9.19
N GLY A 18 3.95 3.20 10.03
CA GLY A 18 4.76 2.64 11.12
C GLY A 18 3.92 1.86 12.13
N THR A 19 2.81 2.46 12.61
CA THR A 19 1.87 1.80 13.52
C THR A 19 1.34 0.49 12.94
N PHE A 20 0.91 0.47 11.68
CA PHE A 20 0.48 -0.77 11.02
C PHE A 20 1.54 -1.86 11.00
N ILE A 21 2.80 -1.51 10.74
CA ILE A 21 3.92 -2.46 10.78
C ILE A 21 4.07 -3.05 12.19
N TYR A 22 3.97 -2.22 13.23
CA TYR A 22 4.05 -2.70 14.61
C TYR A 22 2.87 -3.59 14.99
N LEU A 23 1.64 -3.22 14.63
CA LEU A 23 0.45 -4.03 14.88
C LEU A 23 0.56 -5.40 14.18
N LYS A 24 0.94 -5.43 12.90
CA LYS A 24 1.18 -6.69 12.16
C LYS A 24 2.24 -7.57 12.83
N LYS A 25 3.35 -6.98 13.31
CA LYS A 25 4.41 -7.72 14.01
C LYS A 25 3.93 -8.31 15.33
N ILE A 26 3.15 -7.55 16.11
CA ILE A 26 2.61 -8.05 17.38
C ILE A 26 1.64 -9.20 17.12
N ARG A 27 0.74 -9.06 16.14
CA ARG A 27 -0.18 -10.12 15.73
C ARG A 27 0.56 -11.39 15.29
N ALA A 28 1.59 -11.25 14.46
CA ALA A 28 2.44 -12.37 14.06
C ALA A 28 3.18 -13.06 15.22
N VAL A 29 3.36 -12.36 16.35
CA VAL A 29 3.89 -12.95 17.59
C VAL A 29 2.78 -13.64 18.38
N LEU A 30 1.59 -13.05 18.48
CA LEU A 30 0.43 -13.63 19.17
C LEU A 30 -0.08 -14.92 18.48
N ASP A 31 -0.05 -14.96 17.15
CA ASP A 31 -0.46 -16.12 16.35
C ASP A 31 0.49 -17.33 16.51
N ARG A 32 1.69 -17.12 17.04
CA ARG A 32 2.61 -18.23 17.34
C ARG A 32 2.05 -18.99 18.53
N LYS A 33 1.37 -20.10 18.24
CA LYS A 33 0.86 -21.03 19.27
C LYS A 33 1.99 -21.40 20.24
N PRO A 34 1.93 -20.99 21.51
CA PRO A 34 2.90 -21.43 22.48
C PRO A 34 2.77 -22.96 22.66
N LEU A 35 3.90 -23.66 22.64
CA LEU A 35 3.94 -25.07 23.01
C LEU A 35 3.69 -25.18 24.51
N ILE A 36 2.43 -25.46 24.89
CA ILE A 36 2.03 -25.61 26.28
C ILE A 36 2.06 -27.11 26.62
N PRO A 37 2.90 -27.54 27.59
CA PRO A 37 2.83 -28.90 28.11
C PRO A 37 1.45 -29.19 28.70
N ARG A 38 0.90 -30.40 28.46
CA ARG A 38 -0.47 -30.78 28.87
C ARG A 38 -0.79 -30.53 30.35
N HIS A 39 0.18 -30.72 31.24
CA HIS A 39 0.00 -30.51 32.68
C HIS A 39 -0.10 -29.03 33.09
N MET A 40 0.30 -28.10 32.22
CA MET A 40 0.17 -26.65 32.42
C MET A 40 -1.06 -26.06 31.72
N GLU A 41 -1.85 -26.84 30.98
CA GLU A 41 -3.01 -26.33 30.23
C GLU A 41 -4.05 -25.66 31.14
N GLY A 42 -4.29 -26.20 32.33
CA GLY A 42 -5.19 -25.60 33.32
C GLY A 42 -4.68 -24.27 33.88
N VAL A 43 -3.37 -24.13 34.07
CA VAL A 43 -2.72 -22.89 34.54
C VAL A 43 -2.70 -21.84 33.42
N MET A 44 -2.56 -22.28 32.17
CA MET A 44 -2.49 -21.41 30.99
C MET A 44 -3.86 -21.01 30.43
N ALA A 45 -4.96 -21.51 30.98
CA ALA A 45 -6.31 -21.22 30.49
C ALA A 45 -6.67 -19.73 30.60
N SER A 46 -6.34 -19.08 31.74
CA SER A 46 -6.54 -17.64 31.92
C SER A 46 -5.67 -16.83 30.95
N VAL A 47 -4.42 -17.22 30.76
CA VAL A 47 -3.50 -16.57 29.82
C VAL A 47 -4.00 -16.67 28.38
N LYS A 48 -4.57 -17.81 27.96
CA LYS A 48 -5.19 -17.96 26.63
C LYS A 48 -6.38 -17.02 26.46
N GLN A 49 -7.21 -16.85 27.49
CA GLN A 49 -8.35 -15.94 27.46
C GLN A 49 -7.92 -14.47 27.39
N GLU A 50 -6.90 -14.09 28.15
CA GLU A 50 -6.31 -12.75 28.11
C GLU A 50 -5.67 -12.45 26.74
N LEU A 51 -4.97 -13.42 26.16
CA LEU A 51 -4.42 -13.31 24.80
C LEU A 51 -5.52 -13.13 23.73
N GLY A 52 -6.65 -13.84 23.86
CA GLY A 52 -7.80 -13.65 22.96
C GLY A 52 -8.44 -12.26 23.09
N THR A 53 -8.53 -11.74 24.31
CA THR A 53 -9.04 -10.38 24.57
C THR A 53 -8.09 -9.32 24.00
N LEU A 54 -6.78 -9.57 24.12
CA LEU A 54 -5.74 -8.74 23.54
C LEU A 54 -5.81 -8.73 22.00
N ASP A 55 -6.01 -9.89 21.37
CA ASP A 55 -6.18 -10.00 19.91
C ASP A 55 -7.38 -9.20 19.40
N THR A 56 -8.53 -9.30 20.09
CA THR A 56 -9.73 -8.49 19.76
C THR A 56 -9.46 -6.99 19.90
N SER A 57 -8.67 -6.60 20.89
CA SER A 57 -8.27 -5.20 21.07
C SER A 57 -7.35 -4.72 19.94
N PHE A 58 -6.47 -5.60 19.45
CA PHE A 58 -5.65 -5.32 18.28
C PHE A 58 -6.48 -5.14 17.02
N ASP A 59 -7.50 -5.98 16.79
CA ASP A 59 -8.44 -5.81 15.67
C ASP A 59 -9.14 -4.44 15.73
N GLY A 60 -9.60 -4.01 16.91
CA GLY A 60 -10.23 -2.70 17.09
C GLY A 60 -9.28 -1.53 16.80
N VAL A 61 -8.01 -1.63 17.20
CA VAL A 61 -6.99 -0.62 16.92
C VAL A 61 -6.61 -0.60 15.44
N GLU A 62 -6.50 -1.77 14.79
CA GLU A 62 -6.21 -1.88 13.37
C GLU A 62 -7.33 -1.22 12.53
N GLU A 63 -8.58 -1.49 12.86
CA GLU A 63 -9.74 -0.88 12.20
C GLU A 63 -9.80 0.65 12.41
N ALA A 64 -9.61 1.12 13.64
CA ALA A 64 -9.56 2.56 13.93
C ALA A 64 -8.42 3.26 13.17
N THR A 65 -7.24 2.62 13.12
CA THR A 65 -6.09 3.12 12.36
C THR A 65 -6.39 3.15 10.86
N ARG A 66 -7.13 2.16 10.35
CA ARG A 66 -7.57 2.11 8.94
C ARG A 66 -8.46 3.29 8.58
N VAL A 67 -9.51 3.53 9.35
CA VAL A 67 -10.44 4.66 9.11
C VAL A 67 -9.70 6.01 9.15
N VAL A 68 -8.81 6.20 10.12
CA VAL A 68 -7.99 7.43 10.19
C VAL A 68 -7.07 7.56 8.98
N SER A 69 -6.47 6.45 8.54
CA SER A 69 -5.58 6.47 7.38
C SER A 69 -6.31 6.78 6.08
N GLU A 70 -7.54 6.32 5.89
CA GLU A 70 -8.33 6.59 4.68
C GLU A 70 -8.53 8.09 4.46
N ASN A 71 -8.93 8.84 5.49
CA ASN A 71 -9.12 10.28 5.38
C ASN A 71 -7.82 11.02 5.03
N LEU A 72 -6.71 10.64 5.67
CA LEU A 72 -5.40 11.26 5.40
C LEU A 72 -4.87 10.89 4.01
N LEU A 73 -5.18 9.70 3.51
CA LEU A 73 -4.84 9.29 2.15
C LEU A 73 -5.62 10.09 1.10
N LEU A 74 -6.90 10.38 1.35
CA LEU A 74 -7.71 11.24 0.49
C LEU A 74 -7.17 12.67 0.49
N ASP A 75 -6.86 13.24 1.65
CA ASP A 75 -6.24 14.57 1.75
C ASP A 75 -4.89 14.62 1.03
N TRP A 76 -4.11 13.54 1.11
CA TRP A 76 -2.82 13.43 0.42
C TRP A 76 -3.01 13.34 -1.10
N LEU A 77 -3.98 12.56 -1.56
CA LEU A 77 -4.32 12.46 -2.98
C LEU A 77 -4.80 13.82 -3.52
N HIS A 78 -5.65 14.53 -2.77
CA HIS A 78 -6.12 15.87 -3.10
C HIS A 78 -4.98 16.89 -3.11
N GLY A 79 -4.02 16.77 -2.20
CA GLY A 79 -2.80 17.58 -2.18
C GLY A 79 -1.93 17.41 -3.42
N LEU A 80 -2.05 16.27 -4.12
CA LEU A 80 -1.42 16.01 -5.42
C LEU A 80 -2.29 16.44 -6.61
N GLY A 81 -3.47 17.03 -6.38
CA GLY A 81 -4.39 17.46 -7.43
C GLY A 81 -5.26 16.34 -8.01
N MET A 82 -5.31 15.18 -7.35
CA MET A 82 -6.05 14.01 -7.80
C MET A 82 -7.25 13.71 -6.89
N SER A 83 -8.18 12.88 -7.38
CA SER A 83 -9.30 12.36 -6.60
C SER A 83 -9.60 10.91 -6.95
N ILE A 84 -10.29 10.19 -6.06
CA ILE A 84 -10.90 8.90 -6.42
C ILE A 84 -11.84 9.13 -7.61
N GLY A 85 -11.84 8.20 -8.57
CA GLY A 85 -12.53 8.33 -9.85
C GLY A 85 -11.78 9.16 -10.91
N GLY A 86 -10.68 9.82 -10.54
CA GLY A 86 -9.78 10.49 -11.50
C GLY A 86 -8.92 9.50 -12.28
N SER A 87 -8.31 9.95 -13.38
CA SER A 87 -7.35 9.15 -14.14
C SER A 87 -5.93 9.37 -13.62
N LEU A 88 -5.16 8.30 -13.53
CA LEU A 88 -3.74 8.35 -13.23
C LEU A 88 -2.97 7.66 -14.37
N THR A 89 -1.93 8.32 -14.85
CA THR A 89 -0.92 7.71 -15.74
C THR A 89 0.43 7.70 -15.01
N CYS A 90 1.04 6.52 -14.95
CA CYS A 90 2.30 6.26 -14.27
C CYS A 90 3.26 5.62 -15.25
N ARG A 91 4.40 6.26 -15.53
CA ARG A 91 5.51 5.60 -16.21
C ARG A 91 6.40 4.85 -15.23
N VAL A 92 7.28 3.99 -15.71
CA VAL A 92 8.40 3.37 -14.96
C VAL A 92 9.67 3.44 -15.80
N GLY A 93 10.62 4.27 -15.38
CA GLY A 93 11.86 4.49 -16.11
C GLY A 93 12.78 3.26 -16.08
N GLY A 94 13.41 2.97 -17.22
CA GLY A 94 14.34 1.86 -17.44
C GLY A 94 13.75 0.72 -18.28
N VAL A 95 12.43 0.52 -18.27
CA VAL A 95 11.75 -0.59 -18.95
C VAL A 95 10.67 -0.11 -19.95
N GLY A 96 10.43 1.21 -20.02
CA GLY A 96 9.48 1.83 -20.95
C GLY A 96 8.02 1.47 -20.65
N ILE A 97 7.70 1.14 -19.40
CA ILE A 97 6.35 0.72 -19.00
C ILE A 97 5.53 1.96 -18.62
N GLU A 98 4.34 2.07 -19.17
CA GLU A 98 3.33 3.05 -18.82
C GLU A 98 2.06 2.33 -18.37
N VAL A 99 1.55 2.68 -17.20
CA VAL A 99 0.28 2.18 -16.66
C VAL A 99 -0.65 3.35 -16.56
N SER A 100 -1.84 3.23 -17.13
CA SER A 100 -2.90 4.23 -16.99
C SER A 100 -4.18 3.58 -16.51
N GLY A 101 -5.01 4.31 -15.77
CA GLY A 101 -6.31 3.81 -15.34
C GLY A 101 -7.03 4.77 -14.42
N ARG A 102 -8.27 4.45 -14.06
CA ARG A 102 -9.04 5.24 -13.12
C ARG A 102 -8.71 4.83 -11.68
N ILE A 103 -8.48 5.80 -10.81
CA ILE A 103 -8.22 5.56 -9.38
C ILE A 103 -9.50 5.03 -8.74
N GLU A 104 -9.47 3.78 -8.31
CA GLU A 104 -10.60 3.12 -7.65
C GLU A 104 -10.46 3.21 -6.12
N SER A 105 -9.26 3.00 -5.60
CA SER A 105 -9.00 3.05 -4.17
C SER A 105 -7.55 3.35 -3.83
N LEU A 106 -7.32 3.69 -2.56
CA LEU A 106 -6.01 3.98 -1.98
C LEU A 106 -5.84 3.15 -0.71
N SER A 107 -4.63 2.68 -0.44
CA SER A 107 -4.30 2.07 0.83
C SER A 107 -2.84 2.33 1.19
N LEU A 108 -2.51 2.29 2.48
CA LEU A 108 -1.11 2.30 2.90
C LEU A 108 -0.48 0.96 2.55
N PHE A 109 0.66 0.98 1.87
CA PHE A 109 1.44 -0.21 1.56
C PHE A 109 2.68 -0.30 2.47
N PRO A 110 2.60 -1.03 3.59
CA PRO A 110 3.66 -1.08 4.59
C PRO A 110 4.87 -1.94 4.17
N GLU A 111 4.75 -2.74 3.10
CA GLU A 111 5.63 -3.89 2.83
C GLU A 111 6.90 -3.59 2.01
N LEU A 112 7.30 -2.33 1.89
CA LEU A 112 8.58 -1.96 1.25
C LEU A 112 9.65 -1.64 2.31
N MET A 113 10.13 -2.70 2.96
CA MET A 113 11.06 -2.66 4.11
C MET A 113 12.54 -2.79 3.71
N GLU A 114 12.95 -2.25 2.56
CA GLU A 114 14.37 -1.98 2.29
C GLU A 114 14.57 -0.47 2.24
N GLY A 115 15.20 0.10 3.29
CA GLY A 115 15.79 1.45 3.24
C GLY A 115 14.85 2.65 3.43
N ASN A 116 13.84 2.59 4.31
CA ASN A 116 12.93 3.72 4.63
C ASN A 116 11.93 4.13 3.53
N TRP A 117 11.50 3.21 2.67
CA TRP A 117 10.56 3.51 1.59
C TRP A 117 9.12 3.17 1.98
N ARG A 118 8.32 4.17 2.41
CA ARG A 118 6.89 4.00 2.72
C ARG A 118 6.06 4.47 1.52
N ALA A 119 5.10 3.65 1.08
CA ALA A 119 4.33 3.92 -0.12
C ALA A 119 2.82 3.88 0.15
N VAL A 120 2.08 4.65 -0.63
CA VAL A 120 0.63 4.48 -0.85
C VAL A 120 0.46 3.58 -2.05
N GLU A 121 -0.36 2.56 -1.92
CA GLU A 121 -0.83 1.77 -3.05
C GLU A 121 -2.10 2.40 -3.61
N VAL A 122 -2.06 2.74 -4.89
CA VAL A 122 -3.16 3.28 -5.69
C VAL A 122 -3.67 2.16 -6.59
N LEU A 123 -4.93 1.76 -6.41
CA LEU A 123 -5.55 0.77 -7.27
C LEU A 123 -6.16 1.45 -8.49
N LEU A 124 -5.74 1.02 -9.69
CA LEU A 124 -6.23 1.53 -10.96
C LEU A 124 -7.14 0.50 -11.64
N VAL A 125 -8.36 0.91 -12.02
CA VAL A 125 -9.41 0.05 -12.59
C VAL A 125 -10.34 0.84 -13.55
N PRO A 126 -10.55 0.39 -14.80
CA PRO A 126 -9.72 -0.57 -15.51
C PRO A 126 -8.35 0.07 -15.80
N ALA A 127 -7.30 -0.73 -15.72
CA ALA A 127 -5.95 -0.32 -16.03
C ALA A 127 -5.53 -0.80 -17.42
N SER A 128 -4.93 0.10 -18.19
CA SER A 128 -4.20 -0.18 -19.41
C SER A 128 -2.71 -0.17 -19.12
N VAL A 129 -1.97 -1.11 -19.70
CA VAL A 129 -0.52 -1.15 -19.59
C VAL A 129 0.13 -1.19 -20.95
N MET A 130 1.04 -0.26 -21.18
CA MET A 130 1.84 -0.13 -22.38
C MET A 130 3.30 -0.37 -22.04
N GLN A 131 4.04 -0.98 -22.96
CA GLN A 131 5.48 -1.12 -22.90
C GLN A 131 6.06 -0.62 -24.22
N TRP A 132 6.92 0.40 -24.16
CA TRP A 132 7.50 1.07 -25.34
C TRP A 132 6.44 1.59 -26.33
N GLY A 133 5.28 2.02 -25.82
CA GLY A 133 4.16 2.52 -26.63
C GLY A 133 3.24 1.44 -27.20
N GLU A 134 3.53 0.15 -26.95
CA GLU A 134 2.67 -0.96 -27.37
C GLU A 134 1.86 -1.51 -26.20
N SER A 135 0.56 -1.78 -26.44
CA SER A 135 -0.29 -2.43 -25.45
C SER A 135 0.28 -3.80 -25.09
N THR A 136 0.46 -4.07 -23.80
CA THR A 136 1.00 -5.33 -23.30
C THR A 136 0.15 -5.91 -22.17
N ASN A 137 0.30 -7.21 -21.93
CA ASN A 137 -0.39 -7.87 -20.84
C ASN A 137 0.45 -7.75 -19.55
N LEU A 138 -0.24 -7.50 -18.43
CA LEU A 138 0.38 -7.43 -17.10
C LEU A 138 1.22 -8.67 -16.74
N ASP A 139 0.77 -9.86 -17.14
CA ASP A 139 1.48 -11.11 -16.88
C ASP A 139 2.89 -11.15 -17.50
N LYS A 140 3.13 -10.37 -18.57
CA LYS A 140 4.46 -10.23 -19.20
C LYS A 140 5.35 -9.29 -18.42
N ILE A 141 4.77 -8.26 -17.79
CA ILE A 141 5.47 -7.29 -16.95
C ILE A 141 5.80 -7.88 -15.58
N GLU A 142 4.96 -8.74 -15.03
CA GLU A 142 5.28 -9.50 -13.82
C GLU A 142 6.41 -10.52 -14.03
N LYS A 143 6.92 -10.70 -15.24
CA LYS A 143 8.17 -11.43 -15.49
C LYS A 143 9.39 -10.50 -15.56
N ALA A 144 9.18 -9.18 -15.55
CA ALA A 144 10.23 -8.18 -15.47
C ALA A 144 10.85 -8.11 -14.05
N SER A 145 11.92 -7.32 -13.93
CA SER A 145 12.79 -7.22 -12.75
C SER A 145 12.03 -7.11 -11.42
N SER A 146 12.66 -7.57 -10.33
CA SER A 146 12.12 -7.46 -8.96
C SER A 146 11.68 -6.05 -8.59
N ASP A 147 12.32 -5.03 -9.14
CA ASP A 147 12.00 -3.62 -8.90
C ASP A 147 10.69 -3.20 -9.56
N THR A 148 10.37 -3.75 -10.73
CA THR A 148 9.09 -3.48 -11.41
C THR A 148 7.93 -4.06 -10.60
N LYS A 149 8.09 -5.28 -10.05
CA LYS A 149 7.12 -5.91 -9.14
C LYS A 149 6.93 -5.14 -7.83
N ARG A 150 7.98 -4.45 -7.38
CA ARG A 150 7.93 -3.60 -6.18
C ARG A 150 7.13 -2.34 -6.41
N LEU A 151 7.04 -1.84 -7.64
CA LEU A 151 6.27 -0.65 -7.98
C LEU A 151 4.85 -0.96 -8.48
N PHE A 152 4.67 -2.11 -9.15
CA PHE A 152 3.41 -2.51 -9.77
C PHE A 152 3.08 -3.95 -9.43
N GLN A 153 1.81 -4.22 -9.14
CA GLN A 153 1.30 -5.57 -8.97
C GLN A 153 -0.06 -5.70 -9.66
N SER A 154 -0.24 -6.74 -10.47
CA SER A 154 -1.57 -7.04 -10.99
C SER A 154 -2.48 -7.52 -9.86
N ARG A 155 -3.75 -7.18 -9.94
CA ARG A 155 -4.76 -7.73 -9.04
C ARG A 155 -5.94 -8.25 -9.83
N ALA A 156 -6.48 -9.37 -9.36
CA ALA A 156 -7.81 -9.77 -9.74
C ALA A 156 -8.78 -8.74 -9.16
N HIS A 157 -9.60 -8.15 -10.01
CA HIS A 157 -10.62 -7.20 -9.59
C HIS A 157 -11.89 -7.40 -10.42
N VAL A 158 -13.03 -7.27 -9.75
CA VAL A 158 -14.34 -7.53 -10.36
C VAL A 158 -15.21 -6.31 -10.13
N VAL A 159 -15.61 -5.66 -11.23
CA VAL A 159 -16.53 -4.53 -11.22
C VAL A 159 -17.84 -5.01 -11.83
N ASN A 160 -18.96 -4.86 -11.12
CA ASN A 160 -20.29 -5.26 -11.59
C ASN A 160 -20.35 -6.71 -12.12
N GLY A 161 -19.62 -7.64 -11.49
CA GLY A 161 -19.58 -9.04 -11.88
C GLY A 161 -18.71 -9.36 -13.10
N ARG A 162 -17.96 -8.39 -13.64
CA ARG A 162 -17.01 -8.59 -14.73
C ARG A 162 -15.58 -8.45 -14.22
N ALA A 163 -14.71 -9.37 -14.63
CA ALA A 163 -13.28 -9.25 -14.37
C ALA A 163 -12.73 -8.05 -15.15
N GLU A 164 -12.18 -7.09 -14.43
CA GLU A 164 -11.49 -5.94 -14.99
C GLU A 164 -9.99 -6.03 -14.69
N THR A 165 -9.18 -5.49 -15.60
CA THR A 165 -7.75 -5.38 -15.38
C THR A 165 -7.51 -4.37 -14.27
N ALA A 166 -6.97 -4.81 -13.13
CA ALA A 166 -6.60 -3.92 -12.05
C ALA A 166 -5.10 -3.96 -11.79
N VAL A 167 -4.54 -2.77 -11.54
CA VAL A 167 -3.13 -2.62 -11.23
C VAL A 167 -2.97 -1.80 -9.97
N ALA A 168 -2.29 -2.38 -8.99
CA ALA A 168 -1.83 -1.67 -7.81
C ALA A 168 -0.50 -0.98 -8.15
N VAL A 169 -0.50 0.36 -8.06
CA VAL A 169 0.68 1.21 -8.26
C VAL A 169 1.14 1.75 -6.93
N ARG A 170 2.41 1.58 -6.59
CA ARG A 170 2.96 2.05 -5.31
C ARG A 170 3.71 3.37 -5.50
N VAL A 171 3.18 4.39 -4.84
CA VAL A 171 3.69 5.77 -4.89
C VAL A 171 4.32 6.11 -3.53
N PRO A 172 5.58 6.58 -3.47
CA PRO A 172 6.21 6.97 -2.21
C PRO A 172 5.44 8.09 -1.49
N ILE A 173 5.30 7.96 -0.18
CA ILE A 173 4.68 8.99 0.68
C ILE A 173 5.56 10.24 0.78
N GLN A 174 6.90 10.10 0.74
CA GLN A 174 7.82 11.23 0.88
C GLN A 174 8.05 11.97 -0.43
N GLU A 175 7.87 13.29 -0.43
CA GLU A 175 8.12 14.15 -1.60
C GLU A 175 9.54 13.97 -2.16
N LEU A 176 10.57 13.97 -1.31
CA LEU A 176 11.95 13.77 -1.74
C LEU A 176 12.16 12.43 -2.45
N GLN A 177 11.46 11.37 -2.03
CA GLN A 177 11.54 10.07 -2.68
C GLN A 177 10.80 10.08 -4.02
N ARG A 178 9.64 10.76 -4.10
CA ARG A 178 8.95 11.01 -5.37
C ARG A 178 9.81 11.81 -6.34
N GLU A 179 10.47 12.87 -5.89
CA GLU A 179 11.40 13.67 -6.70
C GLU A 179 12.64 12.87 -7.14
N ARG A 180 13.18 12.03 -6.26
CA ARG A 180 14.32 11.16 -6.61
C ARG A 180 13.90 10.12 -7.65
N LEU A 181 12.72 9.54 -7.50
CA LEU A 181 12.13 8.66 -8.52
C LEU A 181 11.97 9.44 -9.82
N SER A 182 11.35 10.61 -9.81
CA SER A 182 11.16 11.41 -11.03
C SER A 182 12.48 11.87 -11.69
N ARG A 183 13.59 11.96 -10.93
CA ARG A 183 14.92 12.35 -11.44
C ARG A 183 15.81 11.17 -11.85
N ARG A 184 15.68 10.00 -11.21
CA ARG A 184 16.49 8.79 -11.50
C ARG A 184 15.84 7.88 -12.54
N THR A 185 14.54 7.96 -12.67
CA THR A 185 13.75 7.25 -13.65
C THR A 185 12.79 8.27 -14.24
N GLU A 186 12.63 8.30 -15.55
CA GLU A 186 11.57 9.08 -16.20
C GLU A 186 10.19 8.47 -15.82
N SER A 187 9.76 8.64 -14.57
CA SER A 187 8.56 8.05 -13.94
C SER A 187 8.43 8.47 -12.47
N ILE A 188 7.28 8.76 -11.87
CA ILE A 188 5.86 8.75 -12.25
C ILE A 188 5.48 10.21 -12.56
N GLN A 189 5.02 10.51 -13.78
CA GLN A 189 4.39 11.81 -14.05
C GLN A 189 2.90 11.68 -13.77
N ILE A 190 2.52 11.99 -12.54
CA ILE A 190 1.12 12.21 -12.20
C ILE A 190 0.68 13.43 -13.01
N SER A 191 -0.18 13.22 -14.01
CA SER A 191 -0.76 14.26 -14.87
C SER A 191 -2.12 14.65 -14.34
#